data_AF-A0AA84ZDU3-F1
#
_entry.id   AF-A0AA84ZDU3-F1
#
_cell.length_a   1.000
_cell.length_b   1.000
_cell.length_c   1.000
_cell.angle_alpha   90.00
_cell.angle_beta   90.00
_cell.angle_gamma   90.00
#
_symmetry.space_group_name_H-M   'P 1'
#
loop_
_entity.id
_entity.type
_entity.pdbx_description
1 polymer ?
#
loop_
_entity_poly.entity_id
_entity_poly.type
_entity_poly.pdbx_seq_one_letter_code
_entity_poly.pdbx_strand_id
1 'polypeptide(L)'
;MAAPVSGHYPSRLFHVRDRISGSDFLVDTGAEISIVPLHLSQRRHSQSTKLSLVAANNTVIKTYGEQSLILDFGLRRRFTWVFIVA
;
A
#
# COMPACT_ATOMS: atom_id res chain seq x y z
N MET A 1 -26.67 25.58 3.64
CA MET A 1 -26.28 24.66 4.71
C MET A 1 -26.64 23.26 4.27
N ALA A 2 -25.66 22.37 4.12
CA ALA A 2 -25.89 20.94 3.96
C ALA A 2 -25.03 20.24 5.03
N ALA A 3 -25.67 19.50 5.92
CA ALA A 3 -24.99 18.75 6.97
C ALA A 3 -24.17 17.60 6.35
N PRO A 4 -23.02 17.23 6.94
CA PRO A 4 -22.29 16.07 6.49
C PRO A 4 -23.09 14.82 6.85
N VAL A 5 -23.48 14.05 5.85
CA VAL A 5 -24.10 12.75 6.03
C VAL A 5 -22.99 11.80 6.45
N SER A 6 -22.96 11.41 7.72
CA SER A 6 -22.16 10.30 8.21
C SER A 6 -22.72 8.98 7.64
N GLY A 7 -22.33 8.67 6.40
CA GLY A 7 -22.67 7.43 5.71
C GLY A 7 -21.40 6.82 5.13
N HIS A 8 -21.06 5.61 5.57
CA HIS A 8 -19.99 4.81 4.96
C HIS A 8 -20.49 4.35 3.59
N TYR A 9 -20.27 5.14 2.55
CA TYR A 9 -20.57 4.71 1.19
C TYR A 9 -19.65 3.51 0.87
N PRO A 10 -20.20 2.37 0.42
CA PRO A 10 -19.37 1.25 0.05
C PRO A 10 -18.42 1.67 -1.07
N SER A 11 -17.11 1.55 -0.82
CA SER A 11 -16.08 1.75 -1.84
C SER A 11 -16.34 0.77 -2.99
N ARG A 12 -16.24 1.26 -4.22
CA ARG A 12 -16.28 0.41 -5.43
C ARG A 12 -14.91 -0.17 -5.79
N LEU A 13 -13.88 0.16 -5.00
CA LEU A 13 -12.53 -0.34 -5.20
C LEU A 13 -12.40 -1.78 -4.70
N PHE A 14 -11.55 -2.56 -5.37
CA PHE A 14 -11.31 -3.94 -4.97
C PHE A 14 -10.21 -4.00 -3.92
N HIS A 15 -10.60 -4.28 -2.67
CA HIS A 15 -9.67 -4.42 -1.55
C HIS A 15 -9.49 -5.87 -1.13
N VAL A 16 -8.27 -6.23 -0.74
CA VAL A 16 -7.95 -7.50 -0.08
C VAL A 16 -7.38 -7.22 1.31
N ARG A 17 -7.95 -7.85 2.33
CA ARG A 17 -7.50 -7.71 3.71
C ARG A 17 -6.44 -8.75 4.05
N ASP A 18 -5.29 -8.31 4.50
CA ASP A 18 -4.32 -9.17 5.17
C ASP A 18 -4.77 -9.42 6.62
N ARG A 19 -5.02 -10.68 6.97
CA ARG A 19 -5.46 -11.11 8.29
C ARG A 19 -4.35 -11.08 9.34
N ILE A 20 -3.07 -11.04 8.91
CA ILE A 20 -1.93 -10.96 9.82
C ILE A 20 -1.80 -9.54 10.39
N SER A 21 -1.71 -8.54 9.52
CA SER A 21 -1.57 -7.12 9.92
C SER A 21 -2.90 -6.41 10.15
N GLY A 22 -4.00 -6.93 9.61
CA GLY A 22 -5.30 -6.25 9.57
C GLY A 22 -5.40 -5.16 8.49
N SER A 23 -4.37 -4.99 7.66
CA SER A 23 -4.32 -3.94 6.63
C SER A 23 -5.16 -4.31 5.41
N ASP A 24 -5.84 -3.31 4.83
CA ASP A 24 -6.52 -3.43 3.55
C ASP A 24 -5.62 -2.94 2.41
N PHE A 25 -5.35 -3.80 1.44
CA PHE A 25 -4.61 -3.48 0.23
C PHE A 25 -5.57 -3.22 -0.93
N LEU A 26 -5.32 -2.17 -1.70
CA LEU A 26 -6.00 -1.94 -2.97
C LEU A 26 -5.38 -2.81 -4.05
N VAL A 27 -6.21 -3.54 -4.81
CA VAL A 27 -5.74 -4.31 -5.97
C VAL A 27 -5.82 -3.42 -7.20
N ASP A 28 -4.66 -3.13 -7.78
CA ASP A 28 -4.53 -2.33 -9.00
C ASP A 28 -3.75 -3.13 -10.04
N THR A 29 -4.44 -3.59 -11.09
CA THR A 29 -3.80 -4.33 -12.19
C THR A 29 -3.05 -3.42 -13.17
N GLY A 30 -3.23 -2.10 -13.07
CA GLY A 30 -2.49 -1.11 -13.84
C GLY A 30 -1.14 -0.74 -13.22
N ALA A 31 -0.87 -1.16 -11.98
CA ALA A 31 0.39 -0.92 -11.31
C ALA A 31 1.47 -1.93 -11.75
N GLU A 32 2.67 -1.44 -12.08
CA GLU A 32 3.83 -2.29 -12.39
C GLU A 32 4.41 -2.98 -11.14
N ILE A 33 4.21 -2.37 -9.96
CA ILE A 33 4.80 -2.82 -8.70
C ILE A 33 3.80 -2.73 -7.53
N SER A 34 4.05 -3.52 -6.48
CA SER A 34 3.32 -3.44 -5.22
C SER A 34 4.02 -2.50 -4.23
N ILE A 35 3.26 -1.63 -3.55
CA ILE A 35 3.82 -0.59 -2.68
C ILE A 35 3.24 -0.71 -1.27
N VAL A 36 4.07 -0.44 -0.26
CA VAL A 36 3.65 -0.21 1.14
C VAL A 36 4.18 1.14 1.63
N PRO A 37 3.46 1.82 2.54
CA PRO A 37 3.90 3.10 3.05
C PRO A 37 5.14 2.96 3.94
N LEU A 38 6.07 3.90 3.83
CA LEU A 38 7.14 4.03 4.81
C LEU A 38 6.56 4.39 6.19
N HIS A 39 6.78 3.50 7.16
CA HIS A 39 6.30 3.71 8.52
C HIS A 39 6.95 4.96 9.15
N LEU A 40 6.16 5.79 9.84
CA LEU A 40 6.64 7.07 10.37
C LEU A 40 7.84 6.93 11.31
N SER A 41 7.88 5.86 12.11
CA SER A 41 9.01 5.59 13.01
C SER A 41 10.32 5.29 12.27
N GLN A 42 10.24 4.83 11.02
CA GLN A 42 11.41 4.47 10.22
C GLN A 42 11.93 5.68 9.41
N ARG A 43 11.09 6.70 9.17
CA ARG A 43 11.43 7.85 8.29
C ARG A 43 12.74 8.55 8.61
N ARG A 44 13.11 8.69 9.89
CA ARG A 44 14.36 9.37 10.28
C ARG A 44 15.61 8.56 9.98
N HIS A 45 15.48 7.25 9.84
CA HIS A 45 16.59 6.32 9.61
C HIS A 45 16.62 5.78 8.18
N SER A 46 15.54 5.91 7.42
CA SER A 46 15.46 5.42 6.05
C SER A 46 16.16 6.36 5.06
N GLN A 47 17.12 5.82 4.34
CA GLN A 47 17.73 6.50 3.19
C GLN A 47 16.91 6.20 1.93
N SER A 48 16.64 7.25 1.14
CA SER A 48 16.01 7.07 -0.17
C SER A 48 16.91 6.24 -1.07
N THR A 49 16.33 5.32 -1.83
CA THR A 49 17.06 4.60 -2.87
C THR A 49 17.17 5.44 -4.15
N LYS A 50 17.91 4.93 -5.13
CA LYS A 50 18.00 5.50 -6.48
C LYS A 50 16.72 5.32 -7.29
N LEU A 51 15.86 4.37 -6.91
CA LEU A 51 14.59 4.13 -7.56
C LEU A 51 13.56 5.16 -7.06
N SER A 52 12.86 5.80 -7.98
CA SER A 52 11.73 6.68 -7.68
C SER A 52 10.55 6.31 -8.55
N LEU A 53 9.35 6.44 -8.02
CA LEU A 53 8.10 6.18 -8.73
C LEU A 53 7.48 7.48 -9.19
N VAL A 54 6.67 7.41 -10.24
CA VAL A 54 5.89 8.54 -10.72
C VAL A 54 4.42 8.20 -10.55
N ALA A 55 3.72 8.98 -9.74
CA ALA A 55 2.29 8.84 -9.58
C ALA A 55 1.53 9.33 -10.84
N ALA A 56 0.25 8.98 -10.95
CA ALA A 56 -0.60 9.39 -12.07
C ALA A 56 -0.77 10.92 -12.20
N ASN A 57 -0.45 11.68 -11.16
CA ASN A 57 -0.42 13.15 -11.17
C ASN A 57 0.97 13.73 -11.46
N ASN A 58 1.90 12.91 -11.97
CA ASN A 58 3.28 13.25 -12.31
C ASN A 58 4.16 13.67 -11.12
N THR A 59 3.74 13.45 -9.88
CA THR A 59 4.61 13.70 -8.72
C THR A 59 5.55 12.54 -8.48
N VAL A 60 6.80 12.85 -8.14
CA VAL A 60 7.80 11.86 -7.78
C VAL A 60 7.57 11.35 -6.37
N ILE A 61 7.50 10.03 -6.22
CA ILE A 61 7.48 9.34 -4.93
C ILE A 61 8.85 8.71 -4.71
N LYS A 62 9.50 9.06 -3.59
CA LYS A 62 10.77 8.45 -3.18
C LYS A 62 10.53 7.04 -2.68
N THR A 63 11.45 6.13 -2.95
CA THR A 63 11.40 4.77 -2.41
C THR A 63 12.51 4.55 -1.40
N TYR A 64 12.33 3.57 -0.52
CA TYR A 64 13.18 3.31 0.64
C TYR A 64 13.63 1.85 0.74
N GLY A 65 13.53 1.12 -0.37
CA GLY A 65 13.94 -0.26 -0.51
C GLY A 65 12.77 -1.21 -0.66
N GLU A 66 13.06 -2.49 -0.49
CA GLU A 66 12.11 -3.57 -0.58
C GLU A 66 11.76 -4.10 0.81
N GLN A 67 10.51 -4.52 0.98
CA GLN A 67 10.04 -5.22 2.17
C GLN A 67 9.30 -6.49 1.75
N SER A 68 9.82 -7.63 2.18
CA SER A 68 9.15 -8.92 2.03
C SER A 68 8.12 -9.11 3.15
N LEU A 69 6.86 -9.29 2.78
CA LEU A 69 5.76 -9.54 3.70
C LEU A 69 5.20 -10.94 3.50
N ILE A 70 4.82 -11.56 4.61
CA ILE A 70 3.96 -12.75 4.59
C ILE A 70 2.53 -12.26 4.74
N LEU A 71 1.69 -12.54 3.74
CA LEU A 71 0.31 -12.08 3.65
C LEU A 71 -0.65 -13.26 3.81
N ASP A 72 -1.72 -13.04 4.56
CA ASP A 72 -2.84 -13.97 4.71
C ASP A 72 -4.14 -13.30 4.25
N PHE A 73 -4.49 -13.51 2.99
CA PHE A 73 -5.74 -13.00 2.42
C PHE A 73 -6.96 -13.90 2.74
N GLY A 74 -6.84 -14.86 3.65
CA GLY A 74 -7.90 -15.82 3.94
C GLY A 74 -8.12 -16.87 2.85
N LEU A 75 -7.14 -17.02 1.96
CA LEU A 75 -7.11 -18.07 0.94
C LEU A 75 -6.45 -19.32 1.52
N ARG A 76 -6.45 -20.41 0.75
CA ARG A 76 -5.91 -21.73 1.17
C ARG A 76 -4.40 -21.74 1.48
N ARG A 77 -3.70 -20.62 1.29
CA ARG A 77 -2.27 -20.47 1.60
C ARG A 77 -1.93 -19.02 1.93
N ARG A 78 -0.82 -18.86 2.63
CA ARG A 78 -0.13 -17.57 2.78
C ARG A 78 0.74 -17.29 1.56
N PHE A 79 1.02 -16.01 1.32
CA PHE A 79 1.84 -15.55 0.21
C PHE A 79 3.03 -14.77 0.77
N THR A 80 4.23 -15.08 0.29
CA THR A 80 5.38 -14.19 0.50
C THR A 80 5.44 -13.26 -0.70
N TRP A 81 5.43 -11.95 -0.46
CA TRP A 81 5.40 -10.95 -1.51
C TRP A 81 6.34 -9.79 -1.20
N VAL A 82 7.06 -9.30 -2.22
CA VAL A 82 7.99 -8.19 -2.09
C VAL A 82 7.28 -6.90 -2.47
N PHE A 83 7.30 -5.93 -1.56
CA PHE A 83 6.77 -4.59 -1.79
C PHE A 83 7.90 -3.58 -1.85
N ILE A 84 7.72 -2.54 -2.65
CA ILE A 84 8.52 -1.33 -2.58
C ILE A 84 8.00 -0.46 -1.43
N VAL A 85 8.90 -0.02 -0.57
CA VAL A 85 8.57 0.93 0.50
C VAL A 85 8.63 2.34 -0.08
N ALA A 86 7.55 3.11 0.03
CA ALA A 86 7.45 4.47 -0.54
C ALA A 86 6.74 5.46 0.40
#